data_AF-A0A0G0NE49-F1
#
_entry.id   AF-A0A0G0NE49-F1
#
_cell.length_a   1.000
_cell.length_b   1.000
_cell.length_c   1.000
_cell.angle_alpha   90.00
_cell.angle_beta   90.00
_cell.angle_gamma   90.00
#
_symmetry.space_group_name_H-M   'P 1'
#
loop_
_entity.id
_entity.type
_entity.pdbx_description
1 polymer ?
#
loop_
_entity_poly.entity_id
_entity_poly.type
_entity_poly.pdbx_seq_one_letter_code
_entity_poly.pdbx_strand_id
1 'polypeptide(L)'
;MVKIIIDPVKLGNLEVGWWRAHHEGDKGKLLELLVEYNVNFYGFSQDEAKDAIGDLIQGVKYHDTREWAKAIDSVSKFYLRVKEKTELSFDPEEIAGLEVGWWKLHDDLENNPDKSKLGEAFAKLYAVQFGVEEEKLTKAGRLKAEATRQHDIAEEPSTPTREIEKHWKKANQLLVNFHSELKRVLS
;
A
#
# COMPACT_ATOMS: atom_id res chain seq x y z
N MET A 1 7.36 -21.68 1.03
CA MET A 1 6.27 -20.70 1.15
C MET A 1 6.13 -20.31 2.62
N VAL A 2 5.78 -19.06 2.90
CA VAL A 2 5.62 -18.54 4.27
C VAL A 2 4.21 -17.94 4.45
N LYS A 3 3.67 -18.04 5.66
CA LYS A 3 2.47 -17.28 6.02
C LYS A 3 2.83 -15.79 6.09
N ILE A 4 1.90 -14.92 5.68
CA ILE A 4 2.04 -13.48 5.86
C ILE A 4 2.24 -13.11 7.33
N ILE A 5 3.04 -12.09 7.59
CA ILE A 5 3.40 -11.64 8.93
C ILE A 5 2.71 -10.31 9.18
N ILE A 6 1.87 -10.22 10.21
CA ILE A 6 1.16 -8.98 10.55
C ILE A 6 1.51 -8.54 11.97
N ASP A 7 2.49 -7.63 12.03
CA ASP A 7 2.73 -6.74 13.17
C ASP A 7 2.15 -5.36 12.83
N PRO A 8 0.97 -5.01 13.34
CA PRO A 8 0.29 -3.80 12.93
C PRO A 8 1.07 -2.51 13.22
N VAL A 9 1.80 -2.48 14.34
CA VAL A 9 2.58 -1.30 14.73
C VAL A 9 3.77 -1.16 13.79
N LYS A 10 4.51 -2.25 13.57
CA LYS A 10 5.68 -2.24 12.69
C LYS A 10 5.30 -1.89 11.26
N LEU A 11 4.28 -2.54 10.70
CA LEU A 11 3.83 -2.30 9.33
C LEU A 11 3.26 -0.89 9.15
N GLY A 12 2.46 -0.39 10.09
CA GLY A 12 1.95 0.99 10.03
C GLY A 12 3.06 2.06 10.10
N ASN A 13 4.12 1.80 10.87
CA ASN A 13 5.29 2.68 10.96
C ASN A 13 6.15 2.67 9.70
N LEU A 14 6.42 1.48 9.15
CA LEU A 14 7.11 1.35 7.88
C LEU A 14 6.31 2.03 6.78
N GLU A 15 4.99 1.82 6.77
CA GLU A 15 4.09 2.30 5.74
C GLU A 15 3.90 3.84 5.74
N VAL A 16 3.73 4.47 6.90
CA VAL A 16 3.72 5.95 6.92
C VAL A 16 5.11 6.52 6.58
N GLY A 17 6.16 5.78 6.93
CA GLY A 17 7.54 6.20 6.74
C GLY A 17 7.92 6.32 5.26
N TRP A 18 7.60 5.32 4.44
CA TRP A 18 7.94 5.38 3.01
C TRP A 18 7.05 6.38 2.26
N TRP A 19 5.80 6.59 2.68
CA TRP A 19 4.98 7.70 2.17
C TRP A 19 5.66 9.04 2.41
N ARG A 20 6.10 9.31 3.64
CA ARG A 20 6.84 10.52 3.99
C ARG A 20 8.17 10.65 3.23
N ALA A 21 8.94 9.56 3.13
CA ALA A 21 10.20 9.57 2.39
C ALA A 21 10.01 9.84 0.89
N HIS A 22 8.91 9.35 0.31
CA HIS A 22 8.51 9.65 -1.06
C HIS A 22 8.21 11.16 -1.21
N HIS A 23 7.40 11.74 -0.33
CA HIS A 23 7.11 13.18 -0.31
C HIS A 23 8.36 14.06 -0.20
N GLU A 24 9.25 13.70 0.73
CA GLU A 24 10.50 14.43 1.00
C GLU A 24 11.55 14.22 -0.09
N GLY A 25 11.31 13.32 -1.06
CA GLY A 25 12.24 12.99 -2.12
C GLY A 25 13.46 12.17 -1.66
N ASP A 26 13.42 11.59 -0.46
CA ASP A 26 14.49 10.75 0.08
C ASP A 26 14.41 9.33 -0.48
N LYS A 27 14.98 9.16 -1.67
CA LYS A 27 15.01 7.88 -2.40
C LYS A 27 15.74 6.77 -1.63
N GLY A 28 16.76 7.12 -0.84
CA GLY A 28 17.52 6.16 -0.05
C GLY A 28 16.66 5.58 1.06
N LYS A 29 15.99 6.47 1.81
CA LYS A 29 15.10 6.07 2.89
C LYS A 29 13.85 5.37 2.39
N LEU A 30 13.29 5.83 1.27
CA LEU A 30 12.16 5.17 0.59
C LEU A 30 12.48 3.70 0.27
N LEU A 31 13.63 3.44 -0.36
CA LEU A 31 14.04 2.07 -0.69
C LEU A 31 14.26 1.21 0.56
N GLU A 32 14.93 1.74 1.58
CA GLU A 32 15.14 1.05 2.86
C GLU A 32 13.81 0.61 3.49
N LEU A 33 12.85 1.53 3.58
CA LEU A 33 11.55 1.27 4.21
C LEU A 33 10.68 0.31 3.40
N LEU A 34 10.71 0.40 2.07
CA LEU A 34 10.04 -0.56 1.18
C LEU A 34 10.61 -1.97 1.36
N VAL A 35 11.94 -2.11 1.42
CA VAL A 35 12.62 -3.40 1.65
C VAL A 35 12.18 -3.97 2.99
N GLU A 36 12.29 -3.18 4.06
CA GLU A 36 11.87 -3.60 5.39
C GLU A 36 10.38 -3.97 5.45
N TYR A 37 9.50 -3.24 4.77
CA TYR A 37 8.08 -3.57 4.71
C TYR A 37 7.86 -4.97 4.11
N ASN A 38 8.50 -5.26 2.98
CA ASN A 38 8.35 -6.53 2.28
C ASN A 38 8.98 -7.71 3.03
N VAL A 39 10.10 -7.49 3.73
CA VAL A 39 10.68 -8.46 4.68
C VAL A 39 9.69 -8.77 5.80
N ASN A 40 9.06 -7.74 6.39
CA ASN A 40 8.21 -7.89 7.55
C ASN A 40 6.76 -8.26 7.25
N PHE A 41 6.30 -8.15 6.00
CA PHE A 41 4.94 -8.50 5.61
C PHE A 41 4.88 -9.85 4.87
N TYR A 42 5.77 -10.06 3.90
CA TYR A 42 5.79 -11.25 3.05
C TYR A 42 6.91 -12.24 3.41
N GLY A 43 7.74 -11.93 4.41
CA GLY A 43 8.80 -12.82 4.88
C GLY A 43 9.94 -13.01 3.87
N PHE A 44 10.13 -12.06 2.96
CA PHE A 44 11.29 -12.04 2.06
C PHE A 44 12.61 -11.91 2.83
N SER A 45 13.69 -12.43 2.26
CA SER A 45 15.04 -11.99 2.61
C SER A 45 15.28 -10.56 2.11
N GLN A 46 16.34 -9.92 2.60
CA GLN A 46 16.71 -8.58 2.14
C GLN A 46 16.94 -8.50 0.63
N ASP A 47 17.56 -9.53 0.03
CA ASP A 47 17.86 -9.55 -1.40
C ASP A 47 16.61 -9.88 -2.23
N GLU A 48 15.77 -10.83 -1.78
CA GLU A 48 14.48 -11.11 -2.42
C GLU A 48 13.58 -9.86 -2.42
N ALA A 49 13.55 -9.12 -1.32
CA ALA A 49 12.76 -7.89 -1.21
C ALA A 49 13.26 -6.81 -2.18
N LYS A 50 14.59 -6.59 -2.27
CA LYS A 50 15.16 -5.64 -3.23
C LYS A 50 14.80 -5.98 -4.68
N ASP A 51 14.92 -7.25 -5.03
CA ASP A 51 14.57 -7.73 -6.37
C ASP A 51 13.09 -7.50 -6.67
N ALA A 52 12.20 -7.85 -5.73
CA ALA A 52 10.76 -7.67 -5.89
C ALA A 52 10.37 -6.18 -6.00
N ILE A 53 10.96 -5.31 -5.19
CA ILE A 53 10.67 -3.87 -5.20
C ILE A 53 11.12 -3.21 -6.50
N GLY A 54 12.12 -3.77 -7.19
CA GLY A 54 12.52 -3.31 -8.53
C GLY A 54 11.35 -3.30 -9.52
N ASP A 55 10.54 -4.36 -9.52
CA ASP A 55 9.35 -4.49 -10.37
C ASP A 55 8.25 -3.48 -9.98
N LEU A 56 8.04 -3.27 -8.67
CA LEU A 56 7.08 -2.27 -8.16
C LEU A 56 7.50 -0.83 -8.52
N ILE A 57 8.77 -0.47 -8.31
CA ILE A 57 9.32 0.84 -8.68
C ILE A 57 9.17 1.07 -10.18
N GLN A 58 9.39 0.04 -11.00
CA GLN A 58 9.20 0.15 -12.44
C GLN A 58 7.74 0.39 -12.81
N GLY A 59 6.80 -0.25 -12.09
CA GLY A 59 5.36 0.02 -12.21
C GLY A 59 5.00 1.47 -11.91
N VAL A 60 5.54 2.04 -10.84
CA VAL A 60 5.34 3.46 -10.47
C VAL A 60 5.88 4.41 -11.55
N LYS A 61 7.03 4.12 -12.16
CA LYS A 61 7.53 4.94 -13.28
C LYS A 61 6.58 4.95 -14.48
N TYR A 62 5.91 3.84 -14.76
CA TYR A 62 4.88 3.78 -15.81
C TYR A 62 3.56 4.44 -15.39
N HIS A 63 3.27 4.49 -14.10
CA HIS A 63 2.17 5.31 -13.57
C HIS A 63 2.40 6.79 -13.89
N ASP A 64 3.62 7.31 -13.69
CA ASP A 64 3.97 8.70 -13.96
C ASP A 64 3.80 9.09 -15.44
N THR A 65 4.04 8.14 -16.36
CA THR A 65 3.85 8.31 -17.81
C THR A 65 2.46 7.90 -18.30
N ARG A 66 1.55 7.52 -17.39
CA ARG A 66 0.18 7.03 -17.70
C ARG A 66 0.14 5.79 -18.60
N GLU A 67 1.21 5.01 -18.60
CA GLU A 67 1.34 3.76 -19.36
C GLU A 67 0.76 2.57 -18.57
N TRP A 68 -0.56 2.62 -18.32
CA TRP A 68 -1.26 1.72 -17.39
C TRP A 68 -1.03 0.23 -17.64
N ALA A 69 -1.04 -0.22 -18.90
CA ALA A 69 -0.77 -1.61 -19.23
C ALA A 69 0.65 -2.05 -18.83
N LYS A 70 1.65 -1.17 -18.97
CA LYS A 70 3.03 -1.45 -18.55
C LYS A 70 3.20 -1.40 -17.03
N ALA A 71 2.45 -0.52 -16.37
CA ALA A 71 2.37 -0.49 -14.92
C ALA A 71 1.84 -1.84 -14.39
N ILE A 72 0.72 -2.33 -14.95
CA ILE A 72 0.13 -3.62 -14.58
C ILE A 72 1.11 -4.78 -14.84
N ASP A 73 1.77 -4.84 -16.01
CA ASP A 73 2.77 -5.88 -16.32
C ASP A 73 3.98 -5.86 -15.36
N SER A 74 4.38 -4.68 -14.89
CA SER A 74 5.49 -4.57 -13.93
C SER A 74 5.04 -4.98 -12.53
N VAL A 75 3.89 -4.51 -12.09
CA VAL A 75 3.34 -4.83 -10.77
C VAL A 75 2.93 -6.31 -10.67
N SER A 76 2.53 -6.95 -11.76
CA SER A 76 2.22 -8.39 -11.78
C SER A 76 3.45 -9.25 -11.50
N LYS A 77 4.65 -8.83 -11.93
CA LYS A 77 5.92 -9.50 -11.60
C LYS A 77 6.25 -9.41 -10.11
N PHE A 78 5.99 -8.26 -9.50
CA PHE A 78 6.08 -8.12 -8.04
C PHE A 78 5.14 -9.11 -7.33
N TYR A 79 3.87 -9.15 -7.73
CA TYR A 79 2.89 -10.06 -7.12
C TYR A 79 3.14 -11.53 -7.42
N LEU A 80 3.77 -11.87 -8.55
CA LEU A 80 4.22 -13.23 -8.84
C LEU A 80 5.24 -13.69 -7.79
N ARG A 81 6.22 -12.85 -7.45
CA ARG A 81 7.21 -13.15 -6.41
C ARG A 81 6.56 -13.28 -5.03
N VAL A 82 5.59 -12.42 -4.72
CA VAL A 82 4.81 -12.52 -3.48
C VAL A 82 4.08 -13.86 -3.41
N LYS A 83 3.44 -14.27 -4.51
CA LYS A 83 2.75 -15.57 -4.60
C LYS A 83 3.71 -16.74 -4.45
N GLU A 84 4.87 -16.72 -5.11
CA GLU A 84 5.89 -17.77 -5.01
C GLU A 84 6.47 -17.88 -3.59
N LYS A 85 6.58 -16.75 -2.90
CA LYS A 85 7.11 -16.69 -1.53
C LYS A 85 6.10 -17.11 -0.48
N THR A 86 4.83 -16.74 -0.64
CA THR A 86 3.79 -16.89 0.38
C THR A 86 2.88 -18.08 0.10
N GLU A 87 1.96 -18.38 1.02
CA GLU A 87 0.93 -19.41 0.82
C GLU A 87 -0.33 -18.85 0.13
N LEU A 88 -0.28 -17.62 -0.39
CA LEU A 88 -1.41 -16.94 -1.01
C LEU A 88 -1.72 -17.53 -2.40
N SER A 89 -3.00 -17.57 -2.77
CA SER A 89 -3.49 -18.26 -3.97
C SER A 89 -4.04 -17.36 -5.08
N PHE A 90 -3.88 -16.04 -4.96
CA PHE A 90 -4.40 -15.05 -5.91
C PHE A 90 -3.79 -15.16 -7.33
N ASP A 91 -4.43 -14.51 -8.31
CA ASP A 91 -3.85 -14.27 -9.63
C ASP A 91 -2.99 -12.99 -9.62
N PRO A 92 -1.67 -13.06 -9.89
CA PRO A 92 -0.81 -11.88 -9.91
C PRO A 92 -1.26 -10.76 -10.85
N GLU A 93 -1.86 -11.10 -12.00
CA GLU A 93 -2.33 -10.10 -12.96
C GLU A 93 -3.60 -9.39 -12.44
N GLU A 94 -4.53 -10.15 -11.84
CA GLU A 94 -5.73 -9.59 -11.23
C GLU A 94 -5.39 -8.62 -10.10
N ILE A 95 -4.49 -9.02 -9.18
CA ILE A 95 -4.06 -8.16 -8.08
C ILE A 95 -3.33 -6.92 -8.59
N ALA A 96 -2.45 -7.06 -9.59
CA ALA A 96 -1.78 -5.92 -10.19
C ALA A 96 -2.76 -4.93 -10.84
N GLY A 97 -3.81 -5.44 -11.49
CA GLY A 97 -4.90 -4.63 -12.02
C GLY A 97 -5.65 -3.85 -10.93
N LEU A 98 -5.89 -4.45 -9.77
CA LEU A 98 -6.52 -3.79 -8.62
C LEU A 98 -5.59 -2.76 -7.97
N GLU A 99 -4.31 -3.09 -7.82
CA GLU A 99 -3.27 -2.21 -7.26
C GLU A 99 -3.13 -0.93 -8.12
N VAL A 100 -2.87 -1.08 -9.42
CA VAL A 100 -2.79 0.06 -10.35
C VAL A 100 -4.14 0.77 -10.47
N GLY A 101 -5.24 0.03 -10.35
CA GLY A 101 -6.59 0.58 -10.37
C GLY A 101 -6.84 1.57 -9.23
N TRP A 102 -6.38 1.29 -8.01
CA TRP A 102 -6.53 2.23 -6.92
C TRP A 102 -5.58 3.43 -7.06
N TRP A 103 -4.38 3.28 -7.65
CA TRP A 103 -3.50 4.42 -7.95
C TRP A 103 -4.22 5.44 -8.84
N LYS A 104 -4.80 4.96 -9.95
CA LYS A 104 -5.60 5.79 -10.85
C LYS A 104 -6.78 6.44 -10.14
N LEU A 105 -7.50 5.68 -9.32
CA LEU A 105 -8.64 6.19 -8.56
C LEU A 105 -8.22 7.26 -7.53
N HIS A 106 -7.06 7.10 -6.90
CA HIS A 106 -6.53 8.07 -5.95
C HIS A 106 -6.20 9.39 -6.65
N ASP A 107 -5.55 9.35 -7.82
CA ASP A 107 -5.31 10.52 -8.66
C ASP A 107 -6.60 11.24 -9.05
N ASP A 108 -7.61 10.50 -9.51
CA ASP A 108 -8.94 11.06 -9.85
C ASP A 108 -9.64 11.70 -8.64
N LEU A 109 -9.28 11.29 -7.43
CA LEU A 109 -9.86 11.74 -6.16
C LEU A 109 -8.95 12.67 -5.37
N GLU A 110 -7.79 13.09 -5.88
CA GLU A 110 -6.74 13.81 -5.12
C GLU A 110 -7.36 14.95 -4.27
N ASN A 111 -8.14 15.81 -4.92
CA ASN A 111 -8.79 16.97 -4.32
C ASN A 111 -10.21 16.70 -3.77
N ASN A 112 -10.68 15.45 -3.80
CA ASN A 112 -12.00 15.08 -3.30
C ASN A 112 -11.92 14.69 -1.81
N PRO A 113 -12.63 15.38 -0.90
CA PRO A 113 -12.65 15.00 0.51
C PRO A 113 -13.33 13.65 0.77
N ASP A 114 -14.22 13.20 -0.12
CA ASP A 114 -14.84 11.88 -0.04
C ASP A 114 -13.97 10.81 -0.69
N LYS A 115 -13.31 10.00 0.15
CA LYS A 115 -12.49 8.85 -0.26
C LYS A 115 -13.23 7.50 -0.13
N SER A 116 -14.56 7.49 -0.07
CA SER A 116 -15.36 6.25 0.09
C SER A 116 -15.07 5.21 -0.99
N LYS A 117 -15.05 5.62 -2.27
CA LYS A 117 -14.69 4.76 -3.41
C LYS A 117 -13.29 4.17 -3.30
N LEU A 118 -12.34 4.93 -2.74
CA LEU A 118 -10.99 4.44 -2.51
C LEU A 118 -10.99 3.36 -1.41
N GLY A 119 -11.85 3.50 -0.40
CA GLY A 119 -12.05 2.48 0.62
C GLY A 119 -12.64 1.18 0.07
N GLU A 120 -13.58 1.25 -0.87
CA GLU A 120 -14.11 0.10 -1.61
C GLU A 120 -13.01 -0.58 -2.43
N ALA A 121 -12.20 0.20 -3.16
CA ALA A 121 -11.08 -0.31 -3.94
C ALA A 121 -10.05 -1.05 -3.06
N PHE A 122 -9.70 -0.50 -1.90
CA PHE A 122 -8.81 -1.18 -0.95
C PHE A 122 -9.44 -2.46 -0.37
N ALA A 123 -10.72 -2.43 0.01
CA ALA A 123 -11.40 -3.63 0.51
C ALA A 123 -11.35 -4.76 -0.53
N LYS A 124 -11.66 -4.45 -1.78
CA LYS A 124 -11.59 -5.40 -2.90
C LYS A 124 -10.18 -5.92 -3.14
N LEU A 125 -9.17 -5.05 -3.22
CA LEU A 125 -7.77 -5.42 -3.41
C LEU A 125 -7.34 -6.48 -2.39
N TYR A 126 -7.50 -6.17 -1.10
CA TYR A 126 -7.05 -7.07 -0.04
C TYR A 126 -7.94 -8.33 0.07
N ALA A 127 -9.21 -8.26 -0.34
CA ALA A 127 -10.10 -9.42 -0.35
C ALA A 127 -9.64 -10.46 -1.37
N VAL A 128 -9.33 -10.02 -2.59
CA VAL A 128 -8.75 -10.87 -3.63
C VAL A 128 -7.37 -11.36 -3.20
N GLN A 129 -6.53 -10.49 -2.62
CA GLN A 129 -5.17 -10.86 -2.20
C GLN A 129 -5.18 -11.98 -1.15
N PHE A 130 -6.10 -11.94 -0.19
CA PHE A 130 -6.14 -12.89 0.91
C PHE A 130 -7.18 -14.00 0.75
N GLY A 131 -7.94 -14.01 -0.35
CA GLY A 131 -8.97 -15.02 -0.60
C GLY A 131 -10.11 -14.99 0.42
N VAL A 132 -10.52 -13.80 0.85
CA VAL A 132 -11.63 -13.59 1.81
C VAL A 132 -12.76 -12.78 1.17
N GLU A 133 -13.95 -12.83 1.77
CA GLU A 133 -15.10 -12.02 1.36
C GLU A 133 -14.81 -10.51 1.54
N GLU A 134 -15.16 -9.70 0.54
CA GLU A 134 -14.91 -8.25 0.53
C GLU A 134 -15.55 -7.52 1.71
N GLU A 135 -16.75 -7.96 2.12
CA GLU A 135 -17.50 -7.40 3.24
C GLU A 135 -16.74 -7.50 4.57
N LYS A 136 -15.87 -8.50 4.72
CA LYS A 136 -15.01 -8.65 5.91
C LYS A 136 -13.92 -7.59 5.96
N LEU A 137 -13.56 -7.01 4.82
CA LEU A 137 -12.50 -6.01 4.68
C LEU A 137 -13.00 -4.59 4.45
N THR A 138 -14.31 -4.34 4.42
CA THR A 138 -14.87 -2.98 4.31
C THR A 138 -14.29 -2.03 5.37
N LYS A 139 -14.14 -2.49 6.62
CA LYS A 139 -13.54 -1.66 7.69
C LYS A 139 -12.06 -1.38 7.44
N ALA A 140 -11.30 -2.37 6.98
CA ALA A 140 -9.88 -2.21 6.66
C ALA A 140 -9.70 -1.21 5.50
N GLY A 141 -10.50 -1.36 4.43
CA GLY A 141 -10.50 -0.45 3.29
C GLY A 141 -10.80 1.00 3.69
N ARG A 142 -11.81 1.23 4.54
CA ARG A 142 -12.12 2.57 5.06
C ARG A 142 -10.98 3.18 5.89
N LEU A 143 -10.32 2.38 6.73
CA LEU A 143 -9.16 2.85 7.50
C LEU A 143 -8.00 3.25 6.59
N LYS A 144 -7.75 2.47 5.55
CA LYS A 144 -6.70 2.73 4.56
C LYS A 144 -6.99 4.00 3.76
N ALA A 145 -8.21 4.19 3.29
CA ALA A 145 -8.63 5.39 2.56
C ALA A 145 -8.57 6.66 3.42
N GLU A 146 -8.97 6.58 4.70
CA GLU A 146 -8.83 7.71 5.63
C GLU A 146 -7.34 8.00 5.90
N ALA A 147 -6.48 6.98 5.99
CA ALA A 147 -5.04 7.19 6.11
C ALA A 147 -4.49 7.94 4.88
N THR A 148 -4.90 7.56 3.67
CA THR A 148 -4.55 8.26 2.43
C THR A 148 -5.06 9.70 2.45
N ARG A 149 -6.27 9.98 2.96
CA ARG A 149 -6.75 11.38 3.08
C ARG A 149 -5.86 12.20 4.00
N GLN A 150 -5.44 11.65 5.14
CA GLN A 150 -4.57 12.35 6.09
C GLN A 150 -3.17 12.58 5.50
N HIS A 151 -2.66 11.61 4.74
CA HIS A 151 -1.47 11.76 3.91
C HIS A 151 -1.62 12.92 2.93
N ASP A 152 -2.69 12.95 2.12
CA ASP A 152 -2.92 14.00 1.12
C ASP A 152 -2.93 15.39 1.78
N ILE A 153 -3.62 15.55 2.93
CA ILE A 153 -3.63 16.81 3.68
C ILE A 153 -2.22 17.16 4.19
N ALA A 154 -1.43 16.19 4.63
CA ALA A 154 -0.07 16.46 5.12
C ALA A 154 0.85 16.98 4.00
N GLU A 155 0.61 16.56 2.76
CA GLU A 155 1.39 16.95 1.58
C GLU A 155 0.86 18.20 0.87
N GLU A 156 -0.40 18.58 1.11
CA GLU A 156 -1.01 19.79 0.56
C GLU A 156 -0.18 21.04 0.93
N PRO A 157 0.32 21.82 -0.05
CA PRO A 157 1.14 23.02 0.21
C PRO A 157 0.43 24.09 1.06
N SER A 158 -0.92 24.07 1.08
CA SER A 158 -1.75 24.96 1.89
C SER A 158 -1.86 24.56 3.36
N THR A 159 -1.43 23.36 3.74
CA THR A 159 -1.54 22.88 5.12
C THR A 159 -0.58 23.65 6.04
N PRO A 160 -1.07 24.27 7.13
CA PRO A 160 -0.20 25.00 8.03
C PRO A 160 0.90 24.10 8.62
N THR A 161 2.15 24.57 8.64
CA THR A 161 3.30 23.77 9.11
C THR A 161 3.10 23.13 10.49
N ARG A 162 2.40 23.83 11.39
CA ARG A 162 2.07 23.33 12.74
C ARG A 162 1.06 22.16 12.77
N GLU A 163 0.36 21.91 11.66
CA GLU A 163 -0.66 20.85 11.52
C GLU A 163 -0.13 19.65 10.71
N ILE A 164 0.88 19.82 9.85
CA ILE A 164 1.46 18.74 9.01
C ILE A 164 1.77 17.48 9.84
N GLU A 165 2.49 17.63 10.95
CA GLU A 165 2.86 16.51 11.82
C GLU A 165 1.65 15.84 12.50
N LYS A 166 0.53 16.55 12.68
CA LYS A 166 -0.69 15.94 13.22
C LYS A 166 -1.33 15.02 12.19
N HIS A 167 -1.34 15.41 10.92
CA HIS A 167 -1.85 14.60 9.82
C HIS A 167 -0.98 13.35 9.60
N TRP A 168 0.35 13.47 9.61
CA TRP A 168 1.24 12.30 9.57
C TRP A 168 1.02 11.32 10.72
N LYS A 169 0.90 11.83 11.96
CA LYS A 169 0.59 10.98 13.13
C LYS A 169 -0.77 10.31 13.00
N LYS A 170 -1.77 11.01 12.46
CA LYS A 170 -3.10 10.46 12.24
C LYS A 170 -3.08 9.37 11.16
N ALA A 171 -2.40 9.60 10.04
CA ALA A 171 -2.19 8.61 8.98
C ALA A 171 -1.53 7.34 9.55
N ASN A 172 -0.46 7.48 10.33
CA ASN A 172 0.19 6.35 10.99
C ASN A 172 -0.78 5.56 11.87
N GLN A 173 -1.53 6.22 12.76
CA GLN A 173 -2.48 5.55 13.64
C GLN A 173 -3.57 4.79 12.86
N LEU A 174 -4.03 5.35 11.73
CA LEU A 174 -4.99 4.72 10.85
C LEU A 174 -4.40 3.49 10.15
N LEU A 175 -3.14 3.56 9.73
CA LEU A 175 -2.41 2.42 9.14
C LEU A 175 -2.19 1.30 10.16
N VAL A 176 -1.85 1.63 11.41
CA VAL A 176 -1.77 0.64 12.51
C VAL A 176 -3.13 -0.03 12.71
N ASN A 177 -4.22 0.75 12.69
CA ASN A 177 -5.57 0.20 12.82
C ASN A 177 -5.97 -0.66 11.61
N PHE A 178 -5.57 -0.25 10.40
CA PHE A 178 -5.78 -1.01 9.16
C PHE A 178 -5.11 -2.38 9.24
N HIS A 179 -3.82 -2.43 9.59
CA HIS A 179 -3.10 -3.69 9.75
C HIS A 179 -3.65 -4.54 10.90
N SER A 180 -4.16 -3.91 11.97
CA SER A 180 -4.83 -4.62 13.07
C SER A 180 -6.13 -5.28 12.60
N GLU A 181 -6.88 -4.58 11.74
CA GLU A 181 -8.11 -5.11 11.14
C GLU A 181 -7.82 -6.26 10.16
N LEU A 182 -6.78 -6.12 9.33
CA LEU A 182 -6.30 -7.24 8.49
C LEU A 182 -5.95 -8.45 9.35
N LYS A 183 -5.15 -8.27 10.40
CA LYS A 183 -4.79 -9.35 11.32
C LYS A 183 -6.03 -10.04 11.91
N ARG A 184 -7.03 -9.27 12.34
CA ARG A 184 -8.29 -9.78 12.90
C ARG A 184 -9.07 -10.64 11.90
N VAL A 185 -9.09 -10.28 10.63
CA VAL A 185 -9.84 -10.99 9.58
C VAL A 185 -9.11 -12.25 9.12
N LEU A 186 -7.78 -12.25 9.17
CA LEU A 186 -6.91 -13.33 8.68
C LEU A 186 -6.43 -14.31 9.77
N SER A 187 -6.86 -14.09 11.02
CA SER A 187 -6.62 -14.99 12.16
C SER A 187 -7.80 -15.92 12.38
#